data_AF-A0A1B6H8Y7-F1
#
_entry.id   AF-A0A1B6H8Y7-F1
#
_cell.length_a   1.000
_cell.length_b   1.000
_cell.length_c   1.000
_cell.angle_alpha   90.00
_cell.angle_beta   90.00
_cell.angle_gamma   90.00
#
_symmetry.space_group_name_H-M   'P 1'
#
loop_
_entity.id
_entity.type
_entity.pdbx_description
1 polymer ?
#
loop_
_entity_poly.entity_id
_entity_poly.type
_entity_poly.pdbx_seq_one_letter_code
_entity_poly.pdbx_strand_id
1 'polypeptide(L)'
;VEAGAVTVDPQVLPNWFHEGVPSGQFESAPWRSKILADLKIRHSLETSTFEKYELAVEMASWVKTGECRCCLPGTAVYDDCILELEWVGSQAGCLDSGTLSVLTIDKAHTRAQLSLGEVVCVSSCSEPGNPRLAVHTLRSAATRTAPLRLQFCGDVDHDDWLANLTSVCCQMMGLEGSPKKGSIWITSRLGEVFSFDPSTFQTAQQRDGLYCH
;
A
#
# COMPACT_ATOMS: atom_id res chain seq x y z
N VAL A 1 -44.58 -26.56 1.32
CA VAL A 1 -43.85 -25.85 0.25
C VAL A 1 -42.61 -25.29 0.91
N GLU A 2 -41.50 -26.02 0.78
CA GLU A 2 -40.23 -25.69 1.43
C GLU A 2 -39.50 -24.68 0.54
N ALA A 3 -39.13 -23.54 1.11
CA ALA A 3 -38.47 -22.46 0.38
C ALA A 3 -37.04 -22.87 0.06
N GLY A 4 -36.79 -23.30 -1.18
CA GLY A 4 -35.46 -23.65 -1.66
C GLY A 4 -34.58 -22.41 -1.75
N ALA A 5 -33.76 -22.16 -0.73
CA ALA A 5 -32.65 -21.22 -0.82
C ALA A 5 -31.51 -21.88 -1.61
N VAL A 6 -31.08 -21.25 -2.70
CA VAL A 6 -29.88 -21.65 -3.45
C VAL A 6 -28.68 -20.95 -2.83
N THR A 7 -27.85 -21.70 -2.12
CA THR A 7 -26.53 -21.24 -1.67
C THR A 7 -25.54 -21.38 -2.82
N VAL A 8 -24.97 -20.26 -3.28
CA VAL A 8 -23.90 -20.27 -4.28
C VAL A 8 -22.57 -20.41 -3.54
N ASP A 9 -21.85 -21.50 -3.82
CA ASP A 9 -20.50 -21.71 -3.31
C ASP A 9 -19.52 -20.76 -4.02
N PRO A 10 -18.85 -19.85 -3.30
CA PRO A 10 -17.89 -18.91 -3.91
C PRO A 10 -16.65 -19.59 -4.51
N GLN A 11 -16.37 -20.86 -4.17
CA GLN A 11 -15.31 -21.65 -4.82
C GLN A 11 -15.79 -22.34 -6.11
N VAL A 12 -17.09 -22.40 -6.35
CA VAL A 12 -17.72 -23.03 -7.53
C VAL A 12 -18.67 -22.02 -8.17
N LEU A 13 -18.09 -20.94 -8.70
CA LEU A 13 -18.86 -19.93 -9.41
C LEU A 13 -19.57 -20.56 -10.61
N PRO A 14 -20.90 -20.42 -10.72
CA PRO A 14 -21.64 -20.97 -11.85
C PRO A 14 -21.16 -20.35 -13.17
N ASN A 15 -20.82 -21.20 -14.13
CA ASN A 15 -20.42 -20.82 -15.48
C ASN A 15 -21.62 -20.41 -16.36
N TRP A 16 -22.51 -19.54 -15.86
CA TRP A 16 -23.76 -19.15 -16.52
C TRP A 16 -23.59 -18.60 -17.95
N PHE A 17 -22.39 -18.14 -18.30
CA PHE A 17 -22.10 -17.49 -19.58
C PHE A 17 -20.93 -18.13 -20.35
N HIS A 18 -20.37 -19.25 -19.88
CA HIS A 18 -19.17 -19.86 -20.46
C HIS A 18 -19.44 -21.08 -21.37
N GLU A 19 -20.69 -21.47 -21.60
CA GLU A 19 -20.99 -22.54 -22.55
C GLU A 19 -20.73 -22.08 -24.01
N GLY A 20 -19.55 -22.43 -24.51
CA GLY A 20 -19.28 -22.55 -25.95
C GLY A 20 -18.67 -21.34 -26.66
N VAL A 21 -18.29 -20.27 -25.95
CA VAL A 21 -17.74 -19.06 -26.58
C VAL A 21 -16.28 -18.83 -26.15
N PRO A 22 -15.32 -18.65 -27.08
CA PRO A 22 -13.95 -18.34 -26.75
C PRO A 22 -13.86 -17.07 -25.89
N SER A 23 -13.02 -17.13 -24.86
CA SER A 23 -12.70 -16.01 -23.98
C SER A 23 -12.36 -14.75 -24.80
N GLY A 24 -13.19 -13.71 -24.68
CA GLY A 24 -13.02 -12.42 -25.36
C GLY A 24 -14.20 -11.96 -26.24
N GLN A 25 -15.02 -12.87 -26.78
CA GLN A 25 -16.13 -12.44 -27.65
C GLN A 25 -17.30 -11.79 -26.89
N PHE A 26 -17.53 -12.18 -25.63
CA PHE A 26 -18.55 -11.59 -24.77
C PHE A 26 -18.31 -10.12 -24.46
N GLU A 27 -17.05 -9.69 -24.32
CA GLU A 27 -16.72 -8.28 -24.04
C GLU A 27 -17.11 -7.35 -25.19
N SER A 28 -17.11 -7.88 -26.42
CA SER A 28 -17.47 -7.17 -27.64
C SER A 28 -18.93 -7.35 -28.09
N ALA A 29 -19.75 -8.09 -27.34
CA ALA A 29 -21.11 -8.43 -27.78
C ALA A 29 -22.03 -7.18 -27.78
N PRO A 30 -22.79 -6.90 -28.85
CA PRO A 30 -23.62 -5.68 -28.96
C PRO A 30 -24.64 -5.51 -27.83
N TRP A 31 -25.20 -6.61 -27.33
CA TRP A 31 -26.14 -6.59 -26.21
C TRP A 31 -25.46 -6.18 -24.89
N ARG A 32 -24.19 -6.56 -24.66
CA ARG A 32 -23.42 -6.16 -23.48
C ARG A 32 -23.14 -4.66 -23.52
N SER A 33 -22.69 -4.15 -24.67
CA SER A 33 -22.47 -2.71 -24.86
C SER A 33 -23.76 -1.91 -24.63
N LYS A 34 -24.90 -2.42 -25.12
CA LYS A 34 -26.22 -1.82 -24.87
C LYS A 34 -26.58 -1.81 -23.39
N ILE A 35 -26.45 -2.93 -22.69
CA ILE A 35 -26.73 -3.01 -21.25
C ILE A 35 -25.83 -2.05 -20.47
N LEU A 36 -24.53 -1.99 -20.79
CA LEU A 36 -23.60 -1.06 -20.14
C LEU A 36 -23.96 0.41 -20.42
N ALA A 37 -24.38 0.74 -21.64
CA ALA A 37 -24.86 2.07 -21.98
C ALA A 37 -26.13 2.42 -21.22
N ASP A 38 -27.12 1.53 -21.20
CA ASP A 38 -28.39 1.71 -20.48
C ASP A 38 -28.17 1.83 -18.97
N LEU A 39 -27.21 1.10 -18.40
CA LEU A 39 -26.80 1.20 -17.00
C LEU A 39 -26.09 2.52 -16.71
N LYS A 40 -25.20 3.00 -17.59
CA LYS A 40 -24.55 4.32 -17.44
C LYS A 40 -25.57 5.45 -17.49
N ILE A 41 -26.55 5.38 -18.40
CA ILE A 41 -27.64 6.36 -18.51
C ILE A 41 -28.48 6.35 -17.24
N ARG A 42 -28.92 5.17 -16.78
CA ARG A 42 -29.67 5.05 -15.52
C ARG A 42 -28.89 5.57 -14.33
N HIS A 43 -27.62 5.19 -14.20
CA HIS A 43 -26.77 5.67 -13.13
C HIS A 43 -26.72 7.20 -13.12
N SER A 44 -26.50 7.86 -14.26
CA SER A 44 -26.49 9.32 -14.36
C SER A 44 -27.85 9.95 -14.00
N LEU A 45 -28.97 9.38 -14.46
CA LEU A 45 -30.30 9.87 -14.11
C LEU A 45 -30.60 9.74 -12.61
N GLU A 46 -30.19 8.62 -12.01
CA GLU A 46 -30.40 8.34 -10.59
C GLU A 46 -29.45 9.16 -9.69
N THR A 47 -28.19 9.39 -10.09
CA THR A 47 -27.19 10.11 -9.26
C THR A 47 -27.19 11.63 -9.44
N SER A 48 -27.62 12.17 -10.59
CA SER A 48 -27.64 13.61 -10.85
C SER A 48 -28.45 14.42 -9.83
N THR A 49 -29.53 13.84 -9.29
CA THR A 49 -30.35 14.48 -8.25
C THR A 49 -29.60 14.64 -6.92
N PHE A 50 -28.52 13.88 -6.74
CA PHE A 50 -27.71 13.85 -5.53
C PHE A 50 -26.40 14.63 -5.61
N GLU A 51 -26.09 15.30 -6.73
CA GLU A 51 -24.86 16.09 -6.91
C GLU A 51 -24.69 17.22 -5.88
N LYS A 52 -25.80 17.69 -5.31
CA LYS A 52 -25.83 18.73 -4.27
C LYS A 52 -25.55 18.21 -2.86
N TYR A 53 -25.53 16.89 -2.66
CA TYR A 53 -25.17 16.28 -1.39
C TYR A 53 -23.68 16.00 -1.39
N GLU A 54 -23.06 16.20 -0.23
CA GLU A 54 -21.70 15.75 -0.02
C GLU A 54 -21.65 14.24 -0.25
N LEU A 55 -20.64 13.77 -0.99
CA LEU A 55 -20.41 12.35 -1.17
C LEU A 55 -20.32 11.70 0.21
N ALA A 56 -20.95 10.54 0.40
CA ALA A 56 -20.63 9.70 1.56
C ALA A 56 -19.19 9.24 1.36
N VAL A 57 -18.24 10.02 1.88
CA VAL A 57 -16.81 9.73 1.78
C VAL A 57 -16.54 8.60 2.78
N GLU A 58 -16.69 7.36 2.32
CA GLU A 58 -16.07 6.21 2.99
C GLU A 58 -14.57 6.26 2.65
N MET A 59 -13.82 7.10 3.38
CA MET A 59 -12.38 6.90 3.49
C MET A 59 -12.19 5.58 4.23
N ALA A 60 -11.87 4.53 3.48
CA ALA A 60 -11.48 3.28 4.09
C ALA A 60 -10.13 3.50 4.77
N SER A 61 -10.12 3.45 6.11
CA SER A 61 -8.92 3.40 6.90
C SER A 61 -8.65 1.96 7.31
N TRP A 62 -7.38 1.58 7.22
CA TRP A 62 -6.90 0.29 7.67
C TRP A 62 -5.84 0.51 8.73
N VAL A 63 -5.87 -0.34 9.75
CA VAL A 63 -4.90 -0.32 10.83
C VAL A 63 -4.41 -1.74 11.05
N LYS A 64 -3.09 -1.92 10.98
CA LYS A 64 -2.41 -3.16 11.35
C LYS A 64 -1.61 -2.90 12.63
N THR A 65 -1.84 -3.69 13.66
CA THR A 65 -1.08 -3.63 14.91
C THR A 65 -0.35 -4.94 15.18
N GLY A 66 0.76 -4.88 15.91
CA GLY A 66 1.53 -6.06 16.28
C GLY A 66 2.61 -5.75 17.31
N GLU A 67 2.96 -6.76 18.10
CA GLU A 67 4.05 -6.66 19.06
C GLU A 67 5.39 -6.85 18.36
N CYS A 68 6.36 -6.00 18.69
CA CYS A 68 7.74 -6.18 18.24
C CYS A 68 8.70 -5.51 19.21
N ARG A 69 9.99 -5.66 18.95
CA ARG A 69 11.03 -4.88 19.63
C ARG A 69 11.58 -3.83 18.69
N CYS A 70 11.65 -2.58 19.12
CA CYS A 70 12.19 -1.49 18.31
C CYS A 70 13.52 -0.99 18.85
N CYS A 71 14.42 -0.61 17.95
CA CYS A 71 15.60 0.19 18.25
C CYS A 71 15.48 1.50 17.47
N LEU A 72 15.25 2.58 18.21
CA LEU A 72 15.05 3.91 17.64
C LEU A 72 16.37 4.49 17.08
N PRO A 73 16.30 5.38 16.09
CA PRO A 73 17.48 6.10 15.60
C PRO A 73 18.26 6.78 16.75
N GLY A 74 19.55 6.49 16.84
CA GLY A 74 20.44 7.04 17.88
C GLY A 74 20.48 6.23 19.18
N THR A 75 19.69 5.16 19.32
CA THR A 75 19.83 4.20 20.42
C THR A 75 20.48 2.90 19.95
N ALA A 76 21.02 2.12 20.88
CA ALA A 76 21.57 0.79 20.62
C ALA A 76 20.72 -0.34 21.23
N VAL A 77 19.69 0.02 22.00
CA VAL A 77 18.88 -0.91 22.78
C VAL A 77 17.56 -1.17 22.07
N TYR A 78 17.15 -2.43 22.07
CA TYR A 78 15.85 -2.89 21.59
C TYR A 78 14.90 -3.05 22.76
N ASP A 79 13.78 -2.35 22.68
CA ASP A 79 12.74 -2.34 23.71
C ASP A 79 11.43 -2.87 23.14
N ASP A 80 10.65 -3.57 23.96
CA ASP A 80 9.32 -4.07 23.60
C ASP A 80 8.36 -2.90 23.33
N CYS A 81 7.58 -3.03 22.26
CA CYS A 81 6.69 -1.99 21.77
C CYS A 81 5.51 -2.59 20.97
N ILE A 82 4.47 -1.77 20.79
CA ILE A 82 3.42 -2.05 19.81
C ILE A 82 3.72 -1.24 18.56
N LEU A 83 3.81 -1.92 17.42
CA LEU A 83 3.87 -1.30 16.12
C LEU A 83 2.46 -1.13 15.57
N GLU A 84 2.17 0.04 15.04
CA GLU A 84 0.88 0.36 14.42
C GLU A 84 1.12 1.00 13.05
N LEU A 85 0.61 0.36 12.00
CA LEU A 85 0.63 0.83 10.63
C LEU A 85 -0.79 1.22 10.25
N GLU A 86 -1.00 2.52 10.02
CA GLU A 86 -2.26 3.09 9.58
C GLU A 86 -2.12 3.59 8.15
N TRP A 87 -3.13 3.34 7.32
CA TRP A 87 -3.24 3.98 6.02
C TRP A 87 -4.67 4.27 5.63
N VAL A 88 -4.85 5.35 4.88
CA VAL A 88 -6.16 5.84 4.43
C VAL A 88 -6.18 5.86 2.91
N GLY A 89 -7.15 5.17 2.32
CA GLY A 89 -7.40 5.21 0.88
C GLY A 89 -8.27 6.40 0.48
N SER A 90 -8.06 6.89 -0.75
CA SER A 90 -8.91 7.90 -1.38
C SER A 90 -9.94 7.27 -2.32
N GLN A 91 -10.91 8.07 -2.76
CA GLN A 91 -11.93 7.67 -3.75
C GLN A 91 -11.35 7.25 -5.11
N ALA A 92 -10.14 7.69 -5.46
CA ALA A 92 -9.49 7.34 -6.73
C ALA A 92 -8.76 5.99 -6.69
N GLY A 93 -8.84 5.26 -5.56
CA GLY A 93 -8.11 4.01 -5.35
C GLY A 93 -6.62 4.20 -5.07
N CYS A 94 -6.14 5.44 -4.87
CA CYS A 94 -4.79 5.73 -4.39
C CYS A 94 -4.78 5.96 -2.88
N LEU A 95 -3.63 5.72 -2.25
CA LEU A 95 -3.42 6.01 -0.84
C LEU A 95 -3.31 7.54 -0.63
N ASP A 96 -4.07 8.07 0.32
CA ASP A 96 -4.04 9.50 0.67
C ASP A 96 -3.01 9.78 1.77
N SER A 97 -2.96 8.92 2.78
CA SER A 97 -1.99 9.02 3.87
C SER A 97 -1.61 7.67 4.44
N GLY A 98 -0.43 7.62 5.06
CA GLY A 98 0.09 6.43 5.71
C GLY A 98 1.07 6.78 6.81
N THR A 99 0.92 6.14 7.96
CA THR A 99 1.68 6.42 9.19
C THR A 99 2.12 5.13 9.85
N LEU A 100 3.40 5.07 10.26
CA LEU A 100 3.94 4.01 11.11
C LEU A 100 4.25 4.59 12.49
N SER A 101 3.57 4.07 13.51
CA SER A 101 3.71 4.49 14.90
C SER A 101 4.35 3.39 15.74
N VAL A 102 5.32 3.77 16.57
CA VAL A 102 5.95 2.92 17.58
C VAL A 102 5.42 3.35 18.93
N LEU A 103 4.58 2.53 19.53
CA LEU A 103 3.90 2.79 20.80
C LEU A 103 4.59 2.03 21.94
N THR A 104 4.48 2.53 23.16
CA THR A 104 4.81 1.74 24.36
C THR A 104 3.93 0.49 24.46
N ILE A 105 4.38 -0.54 25.19
CA ILE A 105 3.65 -1.82 25.30
C ILE A 105 2.25 -1.65 25.89
N ASP A 106 2.06 -0.66 26.76
CA ASP A 106 0.77 -0.27 27.35
C ASP A 106 -0.08 0.63 26.43
N LYS A 107 0.43 0.98 25.24
CA LYS A 107 -0.16 1.91 24.26
C LYS A 107 -0.44 3.32 24.81
N ALA A 108 0.15 3.68 25.96
CA ALA A 108 -0.08 4.98 26.59
C ALA A 108 0.68 6.12 25.90
N HIS A 109 1.83 5.82 25.29
CA HIS A 109 2.71 6.82 24.69
C HIS A 109 3.23 6.41 23.32
N THR A 110 3.23 7.35 22.38
CA THR A 110 3.91 7.21 21.09
C THR A 110 5.38 7.58 21.24
N ARG A 111 6.27 6.60 21.04
CA ARG A 111 7.73 6.77 21.13
C ARG A 111 8.33 7.34 19.85
N ALA A 112 7.79 6.94 18.71
CA ALA A 112 8.17 7.45 17.40
C ALA A 112 6.99 7.35 16.44
N GLN A 113 6.96 8.24 15.47
CA GLN A 113 5.97 8.24 14.40
C GLN A 113 6.65 8.66 13.10
N LEU A 114 6.31 7.97 12.01
CA LEU A 114 6.90 8.15 10.70
C LEU A 114 5.77 8.29 9.69
N SER A 115 5.85 9.29 8.81
CA SER A 115 5.03 9.29 7.60
C SER A 115 5.63 8.30 6.61
N LEU A 116 4.80 7.43 6.04
CA LEU A 116 5.24 6.46 5.04
C LEU A 116 5.68 7.14 3.73
N GLY A 117 5.24 8.38 3.46
CA GLY A 117 5.73 9.18 2.35
C GLY A 117 7.19 9.65 2.50
N GLU A 118 7.75 9.60 3.72
CA GLU A 118 9.17 9.89 3.95
C GLU A 118 10.05 8.63 3.89
N VAL A 119 9.46 7.44 3.82
CA VAL A 119 10.18 6.18 3.80
C VAL A 119 10.79 5.98 2.41
N VAL A 120 12.10 5.81 2.36
CA VAL A 120 12.86 5.61 1.12
C VAL A 120 13.29 4.16 0.91
N CYS A 121 13.32 3.37 1.99
CA CYS A 121 13.70 1.98 1.94
C CYS A 121 13.15 1.23 3.17
N VAL A 122 12.57 0.07 2.91
CA VAL A 122 12.30 -0.96 3.92
C VAL A 122 13.14 -2.16 3.51
N SER A 123 14.01 -2.62 4.40
CA SER A 123 14.94 -3.71 4.10
C SER A 123 15.00 -4.76 5.19
N SER A 124 15.23 -6.01 4.81
CA SER A 124 15.50 -7.07 5.76
C SER A 124 16.96 -7.01 6.20
N CYS A 125 17.18 -6.97 7.50
CA CYS A 125 18.50 -7.03 8.13
C CYS A 125 18.56 -8.19 9.16
N SER A 126 17.82 -9.25 8.87
CA SER A 126 17.72 -10.44 9.71
C SER A 126 19.06 -11.16 9.87
N GLU A 127 19.29 -11.67 11.07
CA GLU A 127 20.36 -12.61 11.39
C GLU A 127 19.73 -13.94 11.79
N PRO A 128 20.44 -15.08 11.76
CA PRO A 128 19.89 -16.35 12.21
C PRO A 128 19.24 -16.25 13.60
N GLY A 129 17.94 -16.54 13.69
CA GLY A 129 17.15 -16.44 14.93
C GLY A 129 16.75 -15.03 15.36
N ASN A 130 17.06 -14.00 14.57
CA ASN A 130 16.70 -12.61 14.84
C ASN A 130 16.08 -11.98 13.58
N PRO A 131 14.78 -12.18 13.34
CA PRO A 131 14.09 -11.60 12.20
C PRO A 131 13.95 -10.08 12.40
N ARG A 132 14.59 -9.29 11.52
CA ARG A 132 14.73 -7.85 11.69
C ARG A 132 14.48 -7.07 10.40
N LEU A 133 13.78 -5.95 10.53
CA LEU A 133 13.58 -4.96 9.48
C LEU A 133 14.26 -3.63 9.82
N ALA A 134 14.79 -2.97 8.80
CA ALA A 134 15.28 -1.61 8.87
C ALA A 134 14.42 -0.69 7.98
N VAL A 135 13.88 0.37 8.58
CA VAL A 135 13.07 1.39 7.90
C VAL A 135 13.89 2.67 7.82
N HIS A 136 14.25 3.04 6.59
CA HIS A 136 15.00 4.25 6.28
C HIS A 136 14.06 5.35 5.80
N THR A 137 14.18 6.52 6.42
CA THR A 137 13.55 7.76 5.95
C THR A 137 14.51 8.63 5.15
N LEU A 138 13.99 9.58 4.37
CA LEU A 138 14.76 10.63 3.69
C LEU A 138 15.77 11.29 4.63
N ARG A 139 15.33 11.64 5.85
CA ARG A 139 16.19 12.20 6.88
C ARG A 139 17.33 11.24 7.23
N SER A 140 17.01 10.00 7.58
CA SER A 140 18.02 9.03 8.01
C SER A 140 19.07 8.74 6.94
N ALA A 141 18.64 8.70 5.67
CA ALA A 141 19.53 8.51 4.53
C ALA A 141 20.43 9.73 4.31
N ALA A 142 19.87 10.94 4.38
CA ALA A 142 20.62 12.19 4.20
C ALA A 142 21.63 12.44 5.34
N THR A 143 21.26 12.17 6.58
CA THR A 143 22.09 12.41 7.76
C THR A 143 22.98 11.22 8.14
N ARG A 144 22.93 10.11 7.39
CA ARG A 144 23.63 8.84 7.69
C ARG A 144 23.42 8.37 9.13
N THR A 145 22.25 8.65 9.69
CA THR A 145 21.89 8.17 11.03
C THR A 145 21.35 6.75 10.91
N ALA A 146 21.44 5.99 12.01
CA ALA A 146 20.86 4.66 12.05
C ALA A 146 19.35 4.70 11.70
N PRO A 147 18.85 3.74 10.90
CA PRO A 147 17.42 3.62 10.62
C PRO A 147 16.63 3.21 11.86
N LEU A 148 15.30 3.30 11.77
CA LEU A 148 14.43 2.60 12.72
C LEU A 148 14.61 1.09 12.47
N ARG A 149 14.98 0.34 13.51
CA ARG A 149 15.09 -1.12 13.41
C ARG A 149 13.98 -1.79 14.22
N LEU A 150 13.37 -2.80 13.61
CA LEU A 150 12.26 -3.57 14.17
C LEU A 150 12.70 -5.03 14.24
N GLN A 151 12.46 -5.69 15.36
CA GLN A 151 12.74 -7.10 15.57
C GLN A 151 11.45 -7.82 15.94
N PHE A 152 11.11 -8.87 15.20
CA PHE A 152 9.88 -9.63 15.36
C PHE A 152 10.10 -10.93 16.13
N CYS A 153 9.01 -11.55 16.58
CA CYS A 153 9.06 -12.80 17.34
C CYS A 153 9.38 -14.01 16.45
N GLY A 154 9.09 -13.94 15.16
CA GLY A 154 9.36 -15.00 14.20
C GLY A 154 9.36 -14.50 12.75
N ASP A 155 9.79 -15.38 11.84
CA ASP A 155 9.93 -15.07 10.41
C ASP A 155 8.57 -14.77 9.76
N VAL A 156 7.49 -15.44 10.23
CA VAL A 156 6.13 -15.20 9.72
C VAL A 156 5.68 -13.76 9.95
N ASP A 157 5.86 -13.24 11.18
CA ASP A 157 5.52 -11.86 11.49
C ASP A 157 6.42 -10.90 10.69
N HIS A 158 7.71 -11.19 10.59
CA HIS A 158 8.64 -10.39 9.81
C HIS A 158 8.23 -10.28 8.34
N ASP A 159 7.92 -11.39 7.68
CA ASP A 159 7.58 -11.42 6.26
C ASP A 159 6.23 -10.73 6.00
N ASP A 160 5.26 -10.93 6.88
CA ASP A 160 3.97 -10.24 6.82
C ASP A 160 4.14 -8.72 7.00
N TRP A 161 4.91 -8.28 7.99
CA TRP A 161 5.19 -6.86 8.19
C TRP A 161 6.00 -6.24 7.04
N LEU A 162 6.98 -6.96 6.49
CA LEU A 162 7.74 -6.52 5.31
C LEU A 162 6.83 -6.34 4.10
N ALA A 163 5.95 -7.30 3.84
CA ALA A 163 5.01 -7.25 2.73
C ALA A 163 4.04 -6.07 2.84
N ASN A 164 3.45 -5.87 4.03
CA ASN A 164 2.52 -4.75 4.27
C ASN A 164 3.22 -3.39 4.15
N LEU A 165 4.37 -3.20 4.82
CA LEU A 165 5.12 -1.95 4.75
C LEU A 165 5.55 -1.62 3.32
N THR A 166 6.06 -2.59 2.59
CA THR A 166 6.48 -2.41 1.19
C THR A 166 5.29 -2.05 0.32
N SER A 167 4.18 -2.78 0.44
CA SER A 167 2.96 -2.52 -0.35
C SER A 167 2.44 -1.10 -0.12
N VAL A 168 2.31 -0.68 1.14
CA VAL A 168 1.79 0.65 1.48
C VAL A 168 2.76 1.75 1.02
N CYS A 169 4.07 1.57 1.19
CA CYS A 169 5.06 2.53 0.69
C CYS A 169 5.04 2.64 -0.84
N CYS A 170 4.92 1.52 -1.55
CA CYS A 170 4.80 1.51 -3.01
C CYS A 170 3.55 2.25 -3.48
N GLN A 171 2.40 2.02 -2.83
CA GLN A 171 1.15 2.72 -3.14
C GLN A 171 1.27 4.22 -2.87
N MET A 172 1.86 4.62 -1.75
CA MET A 172 2.10 6.04 -1.43
C MET A 172 2.96 6.76 -2.46
N MET A 173 3.98 6.07 -2.97
CA MET A 173 4.95 6.65 -3.91
C MET A 173 4.53 6.45 -5.38
N GLY A 174 3.38 5.83 -5.63
CA GLY A 174 2.91 5.51 -6.99
C GLY A 174 3.86 4.58 -7.75
N LEU A 175 4.54 3.67 -7.04
CA LEU A 175 5.53 2.73 -7.59
C LEU A 175 4.90 1.43 -8.08
N GLU A 176 3.68 1.48 -8.59
CA GLU A 176 2.98 0.32 -9.12
C GLU A 176 3.30 0.08 -10.60
N GLY A 177 3.54 -1.18 -10.96
CA GLY A 177 3.78 -1.61 -12.33
C GLY A 177 5.24 -1.61 -12.77
N SER A 178 5.46 -1.64 -14.09
CA SER A 178 6.82 -1.68 -14.65
C SER A 178 7.55 -0.35 -14.44
N PRO A 179 8.87 -0.36 -14.14
CA PRO A 179 9.66 0.88 -14.08
C PRO A 179 9.46 1.74 -15.33
N LYS A 180 9.37 3.06 -15.15
CA LYS A 180 9.19 3.98 -16.28
C LYS A 180 10.41 3.95 -17.20
N LYS A 181 10.21 4.36 -18.45
CA LYS A 181 11.30 4.45 -19.43
C LYS A 181 12.38 5.43 -18.92
N GLY A 182 13.59 4.93 -18.71
CA GLY A 182 14.71 5.72 -18.19
C GLY A 182 14.91 5.62 -16.67
N SER A 183 14.04 4.90 -15.96
CA SER A 183 14.28 4.55 -14.55
C SER A 183 15.48 3.60 -14.42
N ILE A 184 16.26 3.80 -13.35
CA ILE A 184 17.37 2.93 -12.95
C ILE A 184 16.85 2.05 -11.82
N TRP A 185 17.04 0.75 -11.92
CA TRP A 185 16.68 -0.16 -10.84
C TRP A 185 17.82 -1.15 -10.57
N ILE A 186 17.87 -1.64 -9.34
CA ILE A 186 18.86 -2.62 -8.89
C ILE A 186 18.20 -3.58 -7.90
N THR A 187 18.67 -4.82 -7.90
CA THR A 187 18.24 -5.82 -6.93
C THR A 187 19.35 -6.11 -5.91
N SER A 188 18.98 -6.21 -4.64
CA SER A 188 19.91 -6.68 -3.62
C SER A 188 20.13 -8.19 -3.72
N ARG A 189 21.17 -8.70 -3.04
CA ARG A 189 21.38 -10.15 -2.93
C ARG A 189 20.29 -10.87 -2.15
N LEU A 190 19.47 -10.12 -1.40
CA LEU A 190 18.34 -10.62 -0.63
C LEU A 190 17.00 -10.52 -1.41
N GLY A 191 17.03 -10.03 -2.65
CA GLY A 191 15.86 -9.97 -3.53
C GLY A 191 15.06 -8.67 -3.45
N GLU A 192 15.50 -7.68 -2.67
CA GLU A 192 14.86 -6.37 -2.62
C GLU A 192 15.08 -5.62 -3.94
N VAL A 193 14.05 -4.92 -4.42
CA VAL A 193 14.12 -4.14 -5.66
C VAL A 193 14.15 -2.66 -5.32
N PHE A 194 15.23 -1.97 -5.67
CA PHE A 194 15.34 -0.53 -5.57
C PHE A 194 15.10 0.08 -6.94
N SER A 195 14.24 1.08 -7.02
CA SER A 195 13.93 1.81 -8.25
C SER A 195 14.14 3.30 -8.05
N PHE A 196 14.79 3.93 -9.01
CA PHE A 196 15.02 5.37 -9.07
C PHE A 196 14.50 5.89 -10.40
N ASP A 197 13.58 6.85 -10.34
CA ASP A 197 13.06 7.55 -11.52
C ASP A 197 13.72 8.93 -11.63
N PRO A 198 14.59 9.18 -12.61
CA PRO A 198 15.21 10.49 -12.78
C PRO A 198 14.21 11.62 -13.05
N SER A 199 13.01 11.30 -13.56
CA SER A 199 11.99 12.31 -13.86
C SER A 199 11.39 12.93 -12.59
N THR A 200 11.26 12.17 -11.50
CA THR A 200 10.78 12.73 -10.22
C THR A 200 11.78 13.71 -9.63
N PHE A 201 13.08 13.49 -9.85
CA PHE A 201 14.14 14.42 -9.44
C PHE A 201 14.14 15.72 -10.29
N GLN A 202 13.93 15.62 -11.61
CA GLN A 202 13.83 16.80 -12.47
C GLN A 202 12.63 17.69 -12.10
N THR A 203 11.48 17.10 -11.78
CA THR A 203 10.31 17.86 -11.31
C THR A 203 10.57 18.51 -9.95
N ALA A 204 11.28 17.84 -9.03
CA ALA A 204 11.66 18.41 -7.74
C ALA A 204 12.71 19.54 -7.85
N GLN A 205 13.60 19.47 -8.85
CA GLN A 205 14.59 20.52 -9.15
C GLN A 205 14.01 21.71 -9.91
N GLN A 206 12.88 21.56 -10.61
CA GLN A 206 12.15 22.66 -11.22
C GLN A 206 11.32 23.41 -10.15
N ARG A 207 11.94 24.35 -9.44
CA ARG A 207 11.24 25.48 -8.83
C ARG A 207 11.51 26.73 -9.65
N ASP A 208 10.46 27.40 -10.12
CA ASP A 208 10.52 28.68 -10.85
C ASP A 208 11.42 28.71 -12.10
N GLY A 209 11.51 27.60 -12.84
CA GLY A 209 12.24 27.55 -14.11
C GLY A 209 13.77 27.63 -13.98
N LEU A 210 14.31 27.51 -12.77
CA LEU A 210 15.74 27.45 -12.50
C LEU A 210 16.09 26.09 -11.90
N TYR A 211 17.10 25.43 -12.49
CA TYR A 211 17.66 24.21 -11.93
C TYR A 211 18.47 24.57 -10.67
N CYS A 212 17.99 24.18 -9.50
CA CYS A 212 18.78 24.27 -8.27
C CYS A 212 19.72 23.06 -8.19
N HIS A 213 21.03 23.32 -8.24
CA HIS A 213 22.10 22.35 -8.02
C HIS A 213 22.34 22.07 -6.54
#